data_AF-A0A4Q6BH31-F1
#
_entry.id   AF-A0A4Q6BH31-F1
#
_cell.length_a   1.000
_cell.length_b   1.000
_cell.length_c   1.000
_cell.angle_alpha   90.00
_cell.angle_beta   90.00
_cell.angle_gamma   90.00
#
_symmetry.space_group_name_H-M   'P 1'
#
loop_
_entity.id
_entity.type
_entity.pdbx_description
1 polymer ?
#
loop_
_entity_poly.entity_id
_entity_poly.type
_entity_poly.pdbx_seq_one_letter_code
_entity_poly.pdbx_strand_id
1 'polypeptide(L)'
;MKKILFAALLLTTGVAGTTELFANSTVKVAAALPKQVQNAFAALQAQYAANNQVLTNVVWTHSGNTYTATFVIVDMSVEDSYTNGTAAFHANGTQVQ
;
A
#
# COMPACT_ATOMS: atom_id res chain seq x y z
N MET A 1 -6.83 47.16 -48.44
CA MET A 1 -7.33 46.25 -49.49
C MET A 1 -7.11 44.80 -49.02
N LYS A 2 -8.08 43.90 -49.27
CA LYS A 2 -8.08 42.42 -49.07
C LYS A 2 -8.04 41.98 -47.60
N LYS A 3 -9.16 41.64 -46.92
CA LYS A 3 -10.02 40.44 -47.06
C LYS A 3 -9.22 39.17 -47.38
N ILE A 4 -9.11 38.26 -46.41
CA ILE A 4 -9.43 36.83 -46.54
C ILE A 4 -9.67 36.28 -45.13
N LEU A 5 -10.89 35.79 -44.91
CA LEU A 5 -11.26 34.86 -43.85
C LEU A 5 -10.51 33.55 -44.07
N PHE A 6 -10.00 32.95 -43.01
CA PHE A 6 -9.97 31.49 -42.91
C PHE A 6 -10.56 31.11 -41.55
N ALA A 7 -11.82 30.66 -41.61
CA ALA A 7 -12.44 29.93 -40.55
C ALA A 7 -11.77 28.55 -40.48
N ALA A 8 -11.09 28.26 -39.38
CA ALA A 8 -10.71 26.90 -39.01
C ALA A 8 -11.30 26.64 -37.62
N LEU A 9 -12.54 26.16 -37.66
CA LEU A 9 -13.20 25.46 -36.57
C LEU A 9 -12.30 24.28 -36.18
N LEU A 10 -11.74 24.25 -34.97
CA LEU A 10 -11.17 23.01 -34.44
C LEU A 10 -11.26 22.93 -32.91
N LEU A 11 -12.29 22.21 -32.49
CA LEU A 11 -12.46 21.43 -31.27
C LEU A 11 -12.15 22.10 -29.91
N THR A 12 -13.23 22.51 -29.24
CA THR A 12 -13.32 22.45 -27.78
C THR A 12 -13.24 21.00 -27.32
N THR A 13 -12.06 20.54 -26.91
CA THR A 13 -11.96 19.45 -25.93
C THR A 13 -11.58 20.07 -24.60
N GLY A 14 -12.62 20.40 -23.83
CA GLY A 14 -12.46 20.61 -22.41
C GLY A 14 -11.97 19.31 -21.81
N VAL A 15 -10.69 19.24 -21.47
CA VAL A 15 -10.26 18.39 -20.38
C VAL A 15 -10.24 19.31 -19.17
N ALA A 16 -11.35 19.29 -18.44
CA ALA A 16 -11.40 19.83 -17.11
C ALA A 16 -10.19 19.28 -16.37
N GLY A 17 -9.36 20.18 -15.83
CA GLY A 17 -8.27 19.78 -14.97
C GLY A 17 -8.82 18.80 -13.95
N THR A 18 -8.29 17.58 -13.96
CA THR A 18 -8.44 16.69 -12.83
C THR A 18 -7.74 17.41 -11.70
N THR A 19 -8.52 18.21 -10.97
CA THR A 19 -8.20 18.57 -9.61
C THR A 19 -8.13 17.21 -8.95
N GLU A 20 -6.93 16.63 -8.88
CA GLU A 20 -6.68 15.52 -8.00
C GLU A 20 -7.08 16.07 -6.64
N LEU A 21 -8.27 15.66 -6.21
CA LEU A 21 -8.67 15.67 -4.83
C LEU A 21 -7.59 14.85 -4.14
N PHE A 22 -6.51 15.52 -3.74
CA PHE A 22 -5.89 15.24 -2.47
C PHE A 22 -7.02 15.43 -1.47
N ALA A 23 -7.85 14.39 -1.34
CA ALA A 23 -8.49 14.12 -0.08
C ALA A 23 -7.36 14.30 0.91
N ASN A 24 -7.48 15.30 1.76
CA ASN A 24 -6.86 15.30 3.07
C ASN A 24 -7.42 14.04 3.76
N SER A 25 -6.98 12.87 3.29
CA SER A 25 -6.91 11.67 4.08
C SER A 25 -5.98 12.12 5.17
N THR A 26 -6.55 12.62 6.26
CA THR A 26 -5.85 12.71 7.53
C THR A 26 -5.17 11.36 7.64
N VAL A 27 -3.88 11.31 7.35
CA VAL A 27 -3.10 10.09 7.49
C VAL A 27 -3.13 9.89 8.99
N LYS A 28 -4.13 9.13 9.43
CA LYS A 28 -4.25 8.69 10.80
C LYS A 28 -2.97 7.89 10.97
N VAL A 29 -1.97 8.53 11.57
CA VAL A 29 -0.73 7.88 11.99
C VAL A 29 -1.23 6.65 12.72
N ALA A 30 -1.04 5.48 12.10
CA ALA A 30 -1.54 4.23 12.66
C ALA A 30 -1.03 4.20 14.10
N ALA A 31 -1.93 3.97 15.06
CA ALA A 31 -1.55 3.88 16.46
C ALA A 31 -0.33 2.97 16.56
N ALA A 32 0.69 3.39 17.32
CA ALA A 32 1.94 2.64 17.41
C ALA A 32 1.64 1.18 17.78
N LEU A 33 2.13 0.25 16.97
CA LEU A 33 1.91 -1.19 17.19
C LEU A 33 2.39 -1.59 18.59
N PRO A 34 1.65 -2.41 19.34
CA PRO A 34 2.13 -2.96 20.60
C PRO A 34 3.47 -3.66 20.42
N LYS A 35 4.37 -3.57 21.40
CA LYS A 35 5.72 -4.14 21.31
C LYS A 35 5.68 -5.65 21.05
N GLN A 36 4.69 -6.33 21.60
CA GLN A 36 4.48 -7.76 21.40
C GLN A 36 4.12 -8.08 19.95
N VAL A 37 3.26 -7.27 19.31
CA VAL A 37 2.92 -7.40 17.90
C VAL A 37 4.14 -7.13 17.01
N GLN A 38 4.93 -6.10 17.33
CA GLN A 38 6.19 -5.83 16.60
C GLN A 38 7.16 -7.02 16.67
N ASN A 39 7.34 -7.59 17.87
CA ASN A 39 8.23 -8.75 18.07
C ASN A 39 7.71 -10.00 17.33
N ALA A 40 6.40 -10.24 17.36
CA ALA A 40 5.79 -11.35 16.65
C ALA A 40 5.93 -11.21 15.12
N PHE A 41 5.74 -9.99 14.60
CA PHE A 41 5.95 -9.72 13.17
C PHE A 41 7.43 -9.83 12.77
N ALA A 42 8.36 -9.39 13.62
CA ALA A 42 9.80 -9.59 13.36
C ALA A 42 10.18 -11.08 13.32
N ALA A 43 9.58 -11.91 14.17
CA ALA A 43 9.76 -13.36 14.12
C ALA A 43 9.21 -13.96 12.82
N LEU A 44 8.05 -13.48 12.34
CA LEU A 44 7.51 -13.86 11.03
C LEU A 44 8.47 -13.46 9.90
N GLN A 45 9.00 -12.24 9.90
CA GLN A 45 9.98 -11.80 8.91
C GLN A 45 11.24 -12.68 8.91
N ALA A 46 11.72 -13.10 10.07
CA ALA A 46 12.86 -14.01 10.17
C ALA A 46 12.56 -15.40 9.56
N GLN A 47 11.33 -15.91 9.70
CA GLN A 47 10.92 -17.17 9.06
C GLN A 47 10.92 -17.07 7.53
N TYR A 48 10.39 -15.97 6.97
CA TYR A 48 10.46 -15.73 5.52
C TYR A 48 11.90 -15.54 5.05
N ALA A 49 12.72 -14.81 5.80
CA ALA A 49 14.14 -14.61 5.47
C ALA A 49 14.92 -15.94 5.43
N ALA A 50 14.58 -16.89 6.31
CA ALA A 50 15.17 -18.24 6.28
C ALA A 50 14.84 -19.02 4.99
N ASN A 51 13.76 -18.63 4.28
CA ASN A 51 13.36 -19.19 2.98
C ASN A 51 13.78 -18.29 1.80
N ASN A 52 14.75 -17.38 1.99
CA ASN A 52 15.18 -16.40 0.99
C ASN A 52 14.06 -15.45 0.51
N GLN A 53 13.10 -15.16 1.39
CA GLN A 53 11.96 -14.28 1.11
C GLN A 53 11.97 -13.03 2.00
N VAL A 54 11.48 -11.92 1.46
CA VAL A 54 11.38 -10.64 2.19
C VAL A 54 9.95 -10.12 2.18
N LEU A 55 9.48 -9.62 3.32
CA LEU A 55 8.17 -8.96 3.44
C LEU A 55 8.33 -7.45 3.24
N THR A 56 7.70 -6.91 2.20
CA THR A 56 7.77 -5.50 1.80
C THR A 56 6.38 -4.87 1.75
N ASN A 57 6.31 -3.54 1.59
CA ASN A 57 5.06 -2.78 1.48
C ASN A 57 4.06 -3.10 2.61
N VAL A 58 4.57 -3.26 3.83
CA VAL A 58 3.77 -3.67 4.99
C VAL A 58 2.82 -2.54 5.38
N VAL A 59 1.52 -2.82 5.33
CA VAL A 59 0.44 -1.93 5.76
C VAL A 59 -0.27 -2.57 6.94
N TRP A 60 -0.51 -1.79 7.99
CA TRP A 60 -1.17 -2.25 9.20
C TRP A 60 -2.59 -1.70 9.31
N THR A 61 -3.52 -2.58 9.67
CA THR A 61 -4.88 -2.22 10.07
C THR A 61 -5.15 -2.73 11.47
N HIS A 62 -6.04 -2.05 12.19
CA HIS A 62 -6.41 -2.43 13.56
C HIS A 62 -7.93 -2.43 13.68
N SER A 63 -8.49 -3.55 14.13
CA SER A 63 -9.92 -3.72 14.38
C SER A 63 -10.12 -4.48 15.68
N GLY A 64 -10.79 -3.86 16.65
CA GLY A 64 -10.99 -4.43 17.97
C GLY A 64 -9.67 -4.66 18.71
N ASN A 65 -9.29 -5.93 18.91
CA ASN A 65 -8.05 -6.37 19.57
C ASN A 65 -7.07 -7.05 18.58
N THR A 66 -7.31 -6.90 17.28
CA THR A 66 -6.55 -7.57 16.22
C THR A 66 -5.85 -6.55 15.35
N TYR A 67 -4.55 -6.77 15.16
CA TYR A 67 -3.66 -6.04 14.27
C TYR A 67 -3.38 -6.91 13.06
N THR A 68 -3.74 -6.45 11.87
CA THR A 68 -3.54 -7.19 10.63
C THR A 68 -2.50 -6.47 9.78
N ALA A 69 -1.44 -7.18 9.44
CA ALA A 69 -0.45 -6.77 8.46
C ALA A 69 -0.83 -7.33 7.08
N THR A 70 -0.84 -6.47 6.07
CA THR A 70 -0.88 -6.84 4.66
C THR A 70 0.46 -6.46 4.03
N PHE A 71 1.06 -7.34 3.26
CA PHE A 71 2.42 -7.17 2.74
C PHE A 71 2.62 -7.91 1.42
N VAL A 72 3.71 -7.60 0.74
CA VAL A 72 4.17 -8.33 -0.44
C VAL A 72 5.36 -9.20 -0.06
N ILE A 73 5.24 -10.49 -0.32
CA ILE A 73 6.31 -11.49 -0.20
C ILE A 73 7.09 -11.47 -1.52
N VAL A 74 8.39 -11.21 -1.41
CA VAL A 74 9.33 -11.26 -2.54
C VAL A 74 10.27 -12.44 -2.34
N ASP A 75 10.30 -13.38 -3.29
CA ASP A 75 11.29 -14.46 -3.32
C ASP A 75 12.55 -13.96 -4.04
N MET A 76 13.67 -13.90 -3.33
CA MET A 76 14.92 -13.39 -3.89
C MET A 76 15.60 -14.36 -4.86
N SER A 77 15.09 -15.59 -4.99
CA SER A 77 15.61 -16.63 -5.90
C SER A 77 14.89 -16.64 -7.25
N VAL A 78 13.75 -15.95 -7.35
CA VAL A 78 12.85 -15.99 -8.51
C VAL A 78 12.59 -14.57 -8.99
N GLU A 79 12.93 -14.30 -10.25
CA GLU A 79 12.64 -13.02 -10.89
C GLU A 79 11.13 -12.75 -10.94
N ASP A 80 10.74 -11.49 -10.70
CA ASP A 80 9.35 -11.03 -10.69
C ASP A 80 8.38 -11.77 -9.74
N SER A 81 8.90 -12.36 -8.66
CA SER A 81 8.08 -13.00 -7.64
C SER A 81 7.49 -12.00 -6.65
N TYR A 82 6.21 -11.66 -6.85
CA TYR A 82 5.45 -10.76 -5.98
C TYR A 82 4.13 -11.42 -5.56
N THR A 83 4.09 -11.92 -4.33
CA THR A 83 2.89 -12.56 -3.78
C THR A 83 2.34 -11.76 -2.61
N ASN A 84 1.03 -11.47 -2.62
CA ASN A 84 0.42 -10.79 -1.48
C ASN A 84 0.26 -11.76 -0.31
N GLY A 85 0.58 -11.28 0.89
CA GLY A 85 0.44 -11.99 2.15
C GLY A 85 -0.31 -11.17 3.19
N THR A 86 -0.89 -11.87 4.14
CA THR A 86 -1.54 -11.28 5.31
C THR A 86 -1.16 -12.04 6.56
N ALA A 87 -0.98 -11.34 7.67
CA ALA A 87 -0.84 -11.96 8.99
C ALA A 87 -1.61 -11.14 10.02
N ALA A 88 -2.35 -11.81 10.90
CA ALA A 88 -3.12 -11.18 11.96
C ALA A 88 -2.54 -11.55 13.34
N PHE A 89 -2.50 -10.57 14.24
CA PHE A 89 -1.98 -10.71 15.59
C PHE A 89 -2.96 -10.12 16.59
N HIS A 90 -3.16 -10.80 17.71
CA HIS A 90 -3.74 -10.17 18.90
C HIS A 90 -2.74 -9.17 19.51
N ALA A 91 -3.23 -8.22 20.31
CA ALA A 91 -2.38 -7.22 20.96
C ALA A 91 -1.23 -7.80 21.81
N ASN A 92 -1.38 -9.03 22.31
CA ASN A 92 -0.36 -9.75 23.07
C ASN A 92 0.72 -10.41 22.18
N GLY A 93 0.66 -10.26 20.86
CA GLY A 93 1.59 -10.83 19.89
C GLY A 93 1.26 -12.26 19.43
N THR A 94 0.17 -12.87 19.89
CA THR A 94 -0.26 -14.18 19.41
C THR A 94 -0.77 -14.05 17.97
N GLN A 95 -0.21 -14.83 17.04
CA GLN A 95 -0.70 -14.90 15.66
C GLN A 95 -2.06 -15.61 15.63
N VAL A 96 -3.00 -15.02 14.90
CA VAL A 96 -4.38 -15.49 14.75
C VAL A 96 -4.55 -16.24 13.44
N GLN A 97 -3.94 -15.73 12.37
CA GLN A 97 -4.00 -16.26 11.02
C GLN A 97 -2.80 -15.77 10.20
#